data_AF-A0A016V664-F1
#
_entry.id   AF-A0A016V664-F1
#
_cell.length_a   1.000
_cell.length_b   1.000
_cell.length_c   1.000
_cell.angle_alpha   90.00
_cell.angle_beta   90.00
_cell.angle_gamma   90.00
#
_symmetry.space_group_name_H-M   'P 1'
#
loop_
_entity.id
_entity.type
_entity.pdbx_description
1 polymer ?
#
loop_
_entity_poly.entity_id
_entity_poly.type
_entity_poly.pdbx_seq_one_letter_code
_entity_poly.pdbx_strand_id
1 'polypeptide(L)'
;MRSRRDFRMIMLYESKLNYSAAEAARNQAVAFGPESPSERKVRCWFAKFASGDFDLEEKAGRGRRVSLDDEALGAAVESKSDTTTRVLAADFDVHRTTVVEHLASIGTVKKIQKWTPHDLTDDQRSTRYTICPNLLVR
;
A
#
# COMPACT_ATOMS: atom_id res chain seq x y z
N MET A 1 6.98 -16.74 24.19
CA MET A 1 8.05 -16.07 23.44
C MET A 1 8.08 -16.65 22.03
N ARG A 2 7.45 -15.99 21.07
CA ARG A 2 7.26 -16.50 19.70
C ARG A 2 7.18 -15.38 18.65
N SER A 3 7.15 -14.11 19.06
CA SER A 3 7.11 -12.99 18.13
C SER A 3 8.53 -12.56 17.75
N ARG A 4 8.71 -12.02 16.53
CA ARG A 4 10.00 -11.42 16.13
C ARG A 4 10.41 -10.27 17.06
N ARG A 5 9.44 -9.56 17.62
CA ARG A 5 9.67 -8.47 18.58
C ARG A 5 10.25 -8.99 19.90
N ASP A 6 9.80 -10.16 20.37
CA ASP A 6 10.31 -10.79 21.59
C ASP A 6 11.82 -11.06 21.47
N PHE A 7 12.24 -11.65 20.34
CA PHE A 7 13.66 -11.92 20.08
C PHE A 7 14.49 -10.64 20.00
N ARG A 8 13.96 -9.58 19.38
CA ARG A 8 14.64 -8.27 19.32
C ARG A 8 14.80 -7.66 20.72
N MET A 9 13.82 -7.83 21.60
CA MET A 9 13.90 -7.40 23.00
C MET A 9 15.01 -8.15 23.75
N ILE A 10 15.14 -9.47 23.55
CA ILE A 10 16.25 -10.26 24.12
C ILE A 10 17.59 -9.75 23.59
N MET A 11 17.71 -9.54 22.27
CA MET A 11 18.96 -9.03 21.68
C MET A 11 19.35 -7.68 22.30
N LEU A 12 18.38 -6.78 22.52
CA LEU A 12 18.62 -5.50 23.17
C LEU A 12 19.09 -5.69 24.61
N TYR A 13 18.44 -6.57 25.36
CA TYR A 13 18.84 -6.91 26.73
C TYR A 13 20.27 -7.47 26.79
N GLU A 14 20.62 -8.44 25.95
CA GLU A 14 21.96 -9.02 25.89
C GLU A 14 23.02 -7.99 25.45
N SER A 15 22.67 -7.09 24.53
CA SER A 15 23.53 -5.98 24.15
C SER A 15 23.80 -5.02 25.32
N LYS A 16 22.81 -4.76 26.18
CA LYS A 16 22.98 -3.95 27.41
C LYS A 16 23.83 -4.66 28.47
N LEU A 17 23.86 -5.98 28.47
CA LEU A 17 24.78 -6.79 29.29
C LEU A 17 26.20 -6.86 28.74
N ASN A 18 26.50 -6.18 27.62
CA ASN A 18 27.79 -6.21 26.93
C ASN A 18 28.20 -7.59 26.40
N TYR A 19 27.25 -8.49 26.16
CA TYR A 19 27.54 -9.71 25.41
C TYR A 19 27.85 -9.38 23.95
N SER A 20 28.66 -10.22 23.30
CA SER A 20 28.83 -10.15 21.86
C SER A 20 27.62 -10.71 21.12
N ALA A 21 27.40 -10.27 19.87
CA ALA A 21 26.32 -10.79 19.04
C ALA A 21 26.40 -12.31 18.80
N ALA A 22 27.62 -12.87 18.81
CA ALA A 22 27.84 -14.30 18.67
C ALA A 22 27.42 -15.07 19.94
N GLU A 23 27.70 -14.53 21.13
CA GLU A 23 27.25 -15.10 22.40
C GLU A 23 25.74 -15.02 22.53
N ALA A 24 25.15 -13.86 22.22
CA ALA A 24 23.70 -13.68 22.19
C ALA A 24 23.00 -14.69 21.27
N ALA A 25 23.53 -14.91 20.06
CA ALA A 25 22.99 -15.90 19.14
C ALA A 25 23.06 -17.33 19.70
N ARG A 26 24.18 -17.69 20.37
CA ARG A 26 24.32 -18.99 21.04
C ARG A 26 23.35 -19.15 22.20
N ASN A 27 23.22 -18.14 23.06
CA ASN A 27 22.28 -18.14 24.18
C ASN A 27 20.84 -18.32 23.70
N GLN A 28 20.46 -17.60 22.63
CA GLN A 28 19.13 -17.73 22.03
C GLN A 28 18.92 -19.11 21.40
N ALA A 29 19.92 -19.69 20.76
CA ALA A 29 19.84 -21.05 20.22
C ALA A 29 19.70 -22.10 21.32
N VAL A 30 20.40 -21.94 22.45
CA VAL A 30 20.28 -22.82 23.62
C VAL A 30 18.89 -22.70 24.26
N ALA A 31 18.36 -21.49 24.41
CA ALA A 31 17.08 -21.25 25.07
C ALA A 31 15.85 -21.57 24.20
N PHE A 32 15.91 -21.29 22.89
CA PHE A 32 14.75 -21.34 21.98
C PHE A 32 14.89 -22.32 20.83
N GLY A 33 16.05 -22.97 20.68
CA GLY A 33 16.27 -24.01 19.67
C GLY A 33 16.18 -23.48 18.23
N PRO A 34 15.64 -24.27 17.28
CA PRO A 34 15.58 -23.93 15.85
C PRO A 34 14.80 -22.66 15.51
N GLU A 35 13.88 -22.25 16.40
CA GLU A 35 13.09 -21.02 16.24
C GLU A 35 13.89 -19.74 16.54
N SER A 36 15.13 -19.90 17.02
CA SER A 36 16.01 -18.78 17.32
C SER A 36 16.47 -18.02 16.06
N PRO A 37 16.69 -16.70 16.17
CA PRO A 37 17.29 -15.91 15.11
C PRO A 37 18.69 -16.40 14.74
N SER A 38 18.95 -16.52 13.44
CA SER A 38 20.32 -16.77 12.93
C SER A 38 21.29 -15.71 13.45
N GLU A 39 22.56 -16.08 13.69
CA GLU A 39 23.60 -15.15 14.14
C GLU A 39 23.72 -13.89 13.27
N ARG A 40 23.55 -14.01 11.94
CA ARG A 40 23.56 -12.87 11.02
C ARG A 40 22.49 -11.82 11.38
N LYS A 41 21.29 -12.26 11.75
CA LYS A 41 20.20 -11.37 12.21
C LYS A 41 20.57 -10.70 13.52
N VAL A 42 21.10 -11.46 14.48
CA VAL A 42 21.56 -10.93 15.78
C VAL A 42 22.61 -9.84 15.58
N ARG A 43 23.65 -10.09 14.76
CA ARG A 43 24.68 -9.10 14.42
C ARG A 43 24.11 -7.82 13.81
N CYS A 44 23.14 -7.93 12.91
CA CYS A 44 22.50 -6.76 12.29
C CYS A 44 21.76 -5.90 13.32
N TRP A 45 21.04 -6.52 14.25
CA TRP A 45 20.37 -5.82 15.35
C TRP A 45 21.35 -5.20 16.35
N PHE A 46 22.43 -5.91 16.68
CA PHE A 46 23.49 -5.36 17.54
C PHE A 46 24.16 -4.12 16.91
N ALA A 47 24.40 -4.13 15.60
CA ALA A 47 24.90 -2.94 14.89
C ALA A 47 23.90 -1.78 14.95
N LYS A 48 22.60 -2.06 14.82
CA LYS A 48 21.54 -1.07 14.98
C LYS A 48 21.54 -0.46 16.40
N PHE A 49 21.62 -1.29 17.44
CA PHE A 49 21.69 -0.82 18.82
C PHE A 49 22.98 -0.03 19.12
N ALA A 50 24.10 -0.42 18.52
CA ALA A 50 25.36 0.32 18.63
C ALA A 50 25.29 1.71 17.98
N SER A 51 24.46 1.88 16.94
CA SER A 51 24.16 3.20 16.35
C SER A 51 23.15 4.04 17.16
N GLY A 52 22.65 3.54 18.28
CA GLY A 52 21.68 4.23 19.14
C GLY A 52 20.21 4.10 18.71
N ASP A 53 19.90 3.30 17.69
CA ASP A 53 18.51 3.04 17.29
C ASP A 53 17.97 1.80 18.04
N PHE A 54 17.15 2.04 19.06
CA PHE A 54 16.54 1.01 19.91
C PHE A 54 15.11 0.64 19.51
N ASP A 55 14.64 1.09 18.35
CA ASP A 55 13.30 0.75 17.86
C ASP A 55 13.22 -0.76 17.57
N LEU A 56 12.34 -1.47 18.28
CA LEU A 56 12.15 -2.92 18.13
C LEU A 56 11.26 -3.27 16.94
N GLU A 57 10.59 -2.28 16.33
CA GLU A 57 9.77 -2.51 15.15
C GLU A 57 10.60 -2.61 13.87
N GLU A 58 10.05 -3.37 12.93
CA GLU A 58 10.59 -3.38 11.58
C GLU A 58 10.08 -2.12 10.90
N LYS A 59 10.97 -1.13 10.70
CA LYS A 59 10.64 0.00 9.83
C LYS A 59 10.20 -0.59 8.49
N ALA A 60 9.04 -0.15 8.00
CA ALA A 60 8.55 -0.53 6.67
C ALA A 60 9.74 -0.40 5.72
N GLY A 61 10.15 -1.52 5.10
CA GLY A 61 11.40 -1.59 4.38
C GLY A 61 11.47 -0.51 3.30
N ARG A 62 12.67 -0.28 2.76
CA ARG A 62 12.87 0.48 1.51
C ARG A 62 12.31 -0.30 0.31
N GLY A 63 11.04 -0.69 0.37
CA GLY A 63 10.30 -0.95 -0.86
C GLY A 63 10.39 0.33 -1.68
N ARG A 64 10.74 0.19 -2.96
CA ARG A 64 10.67 1.28 -3.92
C ARG A 64 9.21 1.69 -4.03
N ARG A 65 8.75 2.57 -3.14
CA ARG A 65 7.51 3.32 -3.36
C ARG A 65 7.82 4.22 -4.53
N VAL A 66 7.43 3.79 -5.73
CA VAL A 66 7.28 4.74 -6.83
C VAL A 66 6.21 5.69 -6.32
N SER A 67 6.61 6.91 -5.98
CA SER A 67 5.72 7.92 -5.43
C SER A 67 4.82 8.41 -6.56
N LEU A 68 3.73 7.69 -6.80
CA LEU A 68 2.58 8.24 -7.49
C LEU A 68 1.77 9.03 -6.45
N ASP A 69 1.45 10.26 -6.79
CA ASP A 69 0.54 11.10 -6.00
C ASP A 69 -0.89 10.59 -6.19
N ASP A 70 -1.51 10.15 -5.08
CA ASP A 70 -2.84 9.54 -5.08
C ASP A 70 -3.92 10.58 -5.38
N GLU A 71 -3.75 11.82 -4.90
CA GLU A 71 -4.64 12.94 -5.19
C GLU A 71 -4.59 13.31 -6.67
N ALA A 72 -3.40 13.36 -7.26
CA ALA A 72 -3.24 13.63 -8.69
C ALA A 72 -3.83 12.51 -9.57
N LEU A 73 -3.63 11.25 -9.19
CA LEU A 73 -4.23 10.10 -9.87
C LEU A 73 -5.76 10.13 -9.79
N GLY A 74 -6.31 10.44 -8.61
CA GLY A 74 -7.75 10.57 -8.41
C GLY A 74 -8.36 11.64 -9.32
N ALA A 75 -7.76 12.83 -9.35
CA ALA A 75 -8.21 13.92 -10.20
C ALA A 75 -8.17 13.56 -11.71
N ALA A 76 -7.13 12.84 -12.15
CA ALA A 76 -7.03 12.38 -13.52
C ALA A 76 -8.18 11.43 -13.90
N VAL A 77 -8.53 10.48 -13.01
CA VAL A 77 -9.65 9.55 -13.22
C VAL A 77 -10.99 10.26 -13.22
N GLU A 78 -11.22 11.22 -12.32
CA GLU A 78 -12.47 11.99 -12.27
C GLU A 78 -12.67 12.85 -13.53
N SER A 79 -11.60 13.47 -14.02
CA SER A 79 -11.66 14.31 -15.23
C SER A 79 -12.04 13.52 -16.49
N LYS A 80 -11.59 12.26 -16.57
CA LYS A 80 -11.79 11.38 -17.73
C LYS A 80 -12.02 9.95 -17.28
N SER A 81 -13.28 9.66 -16.92
CA SER A 81 -13.68 8.34 -16.40
C SER A 81 -13.44 7.16 -17.36
N ASP A 82 -13.27 7.42 -18.66
CA ASP A 82 -13.03 6.40 -19.70
C ASP A 82 -11.53 6.11 -19.95
N THR A 83 -10.62 6.70 -19.15
CA THR A 83 -9.18 6.54 -19.35
C THR A 83 -8.71 5.15 -18.94
N THR A 84 -7.84 4.53 -19.75
CA THR A 84 -7.27 3.22 -19.43
C THR A 84 -6.06 3.35 -18.50
N THR A 85 -5.81 2.32 -17.68
CA THR A 85 -4.61 2.27 -16.82
C THR A 85 -3.29 2.39 -17.59
N ARG A 86 -3.29 2.08 -18.89
CA ARG A 86 -2.11 2.21 -19.76
C ARG A 86 -1.84 3.67 -20.15
N VAL A 87 -2.90 4.44 -20.39
CA VAL A 87 -2.79 5.87 -20.67
C VAL A 87 -2.34 6.59 -19.41
N LEU A 88 -2.97 6.30 -18.27
CA LEU A 88 -2.54 6.85 -16.97
C LEU A 88 -1.06 6.52 -16.67
N ALA A 89 -0.63 5.28 -16.94
CA ALA A 89 0.78 4.91 -16.76
C ALA A 89 1.74 5.75 -17.61
N ALA A 90 1.35 6.09 -18.85
CA ALA A 90 2.14 6.96 -19.71
C ALA A 90 2.10 8.42 -19.23
N ASP A 91 0.94 8.91 -18.81
CA ASP A 91 0.77 10.30 -18.34
C ASP A 91 1.56 10.58 -17.07
N PHE A 92 1.63 9.59 -16.16
CA PHE A 92 2.36 9.68 -14.89
C PHE A 92 3.80 9.17 -14.97
N ASP A 93 4.27 8.72 -16.15
CA ASP A 93 5.60 8.11 -16.37
C ASP A 93 5.94 7.00 -15.33
N VAL A 94 4.96 6.13 -15.08
CA VAL A 94 5.10 5.00 -14.15
C VAL A 94 4.76 3.69 -14.82
N HIS A 95 5.19 2.59 -14.20
CA HIS A 95 4.77 1.27 -14.66
C HIS A 95 3.26 1.07 -14.40
N ARG A 96 2.59 0.38 -15.33
CA ARG A 96 1.15 0.10 -15.24
C ARG A 96 0.73 -0.56 -13.92
N THR A 97 1.57 -1.43 -13.35
CA THR A 97 1.27 -2.11 -12.08
C THR A 97 1.16 -1.12 -10.93
N THR A 98 2.00 -0.09 -10.90
CA THR A 98 1.96 0.98 -9.90
C THR A 98 0.62 1.70 -9.97
N VAL A 99 0.16 2.08 -11.16
CA VAL A 99 -1.17 2.70 -11.33
C VAL A 99 -2.29 1.80 -10.80
N VAL A 100 -2.23 0.50 -11.07
CA VAL A 100 -3.26 -0.45 -10.61
C VAL A 100 -3.25 -0.58 -9.08
N GLU A 101 -2.08 -0.66 -8.46
CA GLU A 101 -1.94 -0.74 -6.99
C GLU A 101 -2.47 0.53 -6.32
N HIS A 102 -2.14 1.71 -6.86
CA HIS A 102 -2.58 3.00 -6.32
C HIS A 102 -4.08 3.24 -6.55
N LEU A 103 -4.65 2.85 -7.70
CA LEU A 103 -6.10 2.92 -7.90
C LEU A 103 -6.85 2.03 -6.89
N ALA A 104 -6.28 0.89 -6.51
CA ALA A 104 -6.84 0.02 -5.49
C ALA A 104 -6.72 0.63 -4.08
N SER A 105 -5.62 1.31 -3.74
CA SER A 105 -5.48 2.00 -2.44
C SER A 105 -6.45 3.17 -2.28
N ILE A 106 -6.74 3.91 -3.37
CA ILE A 106 -7.73 5.00 -3.39
C ILE A 106 -9.17 4.45 -3.37
N GLY A 107 -9.37 3.15 -3.60
CA GLY A 107 -10.69 2.52 -3.62
C GLY A 107 -11.45 2.71 -4.94
N THR A 108 -10.73 3.03 -6.03
CA THR A 108 -11.33 3.20 -7.36
C THR A 108 -11.57 1.83 -8.01
N VAL A 109 -12.77 1.62 -8.53
CA VAL A 109 -13.15 0.39 -9.23
C VAL A 109 -13.60 0.69 -10.65
N LYS A 110 -13.23 -0.18 -11.59
CA LYS A 110 -13.72 -0.10 -12.96
C LYS A 110 -15.20 -0.45 -13.02
N LYS A 111 -16.02 0.49 -13.47
CA LYS A 111 -17.44 0.26 -13.79
C LYS A 111 -17.63 0.31 -15.31
N ILE A 112 -18.54 -0.51 -15.81
CA ILE A 112 -18.95 -0.46 -17.22
C ILE A 112 -19.97 0.67 -17.36
N GLN A 113 -19.84 1.47 -18.41
CA GLN A 113 -20.79 2.54 -18.70
C GLN A 113 -22.20 1.97 -18.90
N LYS A 114 -23.20 2.72 -18.44
CA LYS A 114 -24.60 2.34 -18.65
C LYS A 114 -24.93 2.43 -20.14
N TRP A 115 -25.54 1.38 -20.69
CA TRP A 115 -26.02 1.43 -22.06
C TRP A 115 -27.16 2.45 -22.18
N THR A 116 -26.98 3.42 -23.07
CA THR A 116 -27.99 4.42 -23.42
C THR A 116 -28.58 4.07 -24.78
N PRO A 117 -29.90 3.86 -24.92
CA PRO A 117 -30.50 3.37 -26.16
C PRO A 117 -30.26 4.27 -27.38
N HIS A 118 -30.32 5.59 -27.19
CA HIS A 118 -30.17 6.57 -28.26
C HIS A 118 -29.51 7.83 -27.72
N ASP A 119 -28.66 8.44 -28.55
CA ASP A 119 -28.15 9.78 -28.33
C ASP A 119 -29.23 10.80 -28.69
N LEU A 120 -29.97 11.24 -27.67
CA LEU A 120 -31.04 12.21 -27.84
C LEU A 120 -30.48 13.58 -28.21
N THR A 121 -31.05 14.19 -29.24
CA THR A 121 -30.89 15.62 -29.58
C THR A 121 -31.52 16.51 -28.52
N ASP A 122 -31.12 17.78 -28.47
CA ASP A 122 -31.65 18.73 -27.48
C ASP A 122 -33.17 18.93 -27.61
N ASP A 123 -33.71 18.95 -28.83
CA ASP A 123 -35.16 19.03 -29.08
C ASP A 123 -35.90 17.80 -28.53
N GLN A 124 -35.35 16.61 -28.74
CA GLN A 124 -35.92 15.37 -28.20
C GLN A 124 -35.85 15.33 -26.67
N ARG A 125 -34.77 15.87 -26.06
CA ARG A 125 -34.66 15.99 -24.60
C ARG A 125 -35.71 16.96 -24.05
N SER A 126 -35.87 18.11 -24.69
CA SER A 126 -36.87 19.13 -24.31
C SER A 126 -38.29 18.57 -24.38
N THR A 127 -38.63 17.91 -25.49
CA THR A 127 -39.93 17.26 -25.69
C THR A 127 -40.22 16.21 -24.61
N ARG A 128 -39.22 15.41 -24.22
CA ARG A 128 -39.38 14.43 -23.14
C ARG A 128 -39.58 15.11 -21.78
N TYR A 129 -38.82 16.18 -21.52
CA TYR A 129 -38.92 16.93 -20.26
C TYR A 129 -40.30 17.59 -20.08
N THR A 130 -40.94 18.04 -21.16
CA THR A 130 -42.30 18.62 -21.10
C THR A 130 -43.38 17.56 -20.97
N ILE A 131 -43.25 16.42 -21.67
CA ILE A 131 -44.28 15.37 -21.67
C ILE A 131 -44.30 14.61 -20.33
N CYS A 132 -43.13 14.24 -19.78
CA CYS A 132 -43.06 13.37 -18.60
C CYS A 132 -43.84 13.90 -17.37
N PRO A 133 -43.73 15.18 -16.96
CA PRO A 133 -44.51 15.72 -15.84
C PRO A 133 -46.02 15.73 -16.09
N ASN A 134 -46.45 16.08 -17.32
CA ASN A 134 -47.86 16.14 -17.69
C ASN A 134 -48.54 14.76 -17.63
N LEU A 135 -47.79 13.67 -17.80
CA LEU A 135 -48.30 12.31 -17.67
C LEU A 135 -48.32 11.79 -16.22
N LEU A 136 -47.58 12.44 -15.31
CA LEU A 136 -47.50 12.08 -13.90
C LEU A 136 -48.59 12.75 -13.05
N VAL A 137 -49.10 13.90 -13.49
CA VAL A 137 -50.23 14.59 -12.84
C VAL A 137 -51.54 14.04 -13.42
N ARG A 138 -52.02 12.94 -12.83
CA ARG A 138 -53.38 12.42 -13.02
C ARG A 138 -54.13 12.44 -11.70
#